data_AF-A0AA37IFD4-F1
#
_entry.id   AF-A0AA37IFD4-F1
#
_cell.length_a   1.000
_cell.length_b   1.000
_cell.length_c   1.000
_cell.angle_alpha   90.00
_cell.angle_beta   90.00
_cell.angle_gamma   90.00
#
_symmetry.space_group_name_H-M   'P 1'
#
loop_
_entity.id
_entity.type
_entity.pdbx_description
1 polymer ?
#
loop_
_entity_poly.entity_id
_entity_poly.type
_entity_poly.pdbx_seq_one_letter_code
_entity_poly.pdbx_strand_id
1 'polypeptide(L)'
;MLMQTPGEARDRLVAGSHVSAFETDPIARGEKLLALTPAVAALEARLRDAVKAGRAEALPQSPQEVTAWAQTASERGFIDESEHALLTEWAAHAREAVKVDDFSADFGILEALQKRSAALERQWPETVA
;
A
#
# COMPACT_ATOMS: atom_id res chain seq x y z
N MET A 1 5.85 -21.38 -18.49
CA MET A 1 4.47 -21.08 -18.93
C MET A 1 4.43 -19.64 -19.47
N LEU A 2 4.19 -19.45 -20.78
CA LEU A 2 4.31 -18.14 -21.43
C LEU A 2 3.30 -17.09 -20.92
N MET A 3 2.16 -17.52 -20.36
CA MET A 3 1.11 -16.64 -19.81
C MET A 3 1.28 -16.30 -18.33
N GLN A 4 2.10 -17.07 -17.61
CA GLN A 4 2.31 -16.85 -16.16
C GLN A 4 3.50 -15.93 -15.86
N THR A 5 4.39 -15.74 -16.84
CA THR A 5 5.52 -14.83 -16.71
C THR A 5 5.15 -13.49 -17.37
N PRO A 6 5.38 -12.36 -16.70
CA PRO A 6 5.28 -11.05 -17.34
C PRO A 6 6.06 -10.99 -18.66
N GLY A 7 5.45 -10.44 -19.70
CA GLY A 7 6.08 -10.34 -21.01
C GLY A 7 5.08 -9.97 -22.11
N GLU A 8 5.64 -9.65 -23.28
CA GLU A 8 4.90 -9.05 -24.39
C GLU A 8 3.63 -9.83 -24.80
N ALA A 9 3.69 -11.16 -24.77
CA ALA A 9 2.55 -12.01 -25.10
C ALA A 9 1.38 -11.84 -24.12
N ARG A 10 1.68 -11.72 -22.81
CA ARG A 10 0.70 -11.46 -21.77
C ARG A 10 0.17 -10.04 -21.89
N ASP A 11 1.05 -9.07 -22.13
CA ASP A 11 0.70 -7.65 -22.21
C ASP A 11 -0.27 -7.39 -23.38
N ARG A 12 -0.07 -8.06 -24.53
CA ARG A 12 -1.04 -8.04 -25.64
C ARG A 12 -2.38 -8.65 -25.26
N LEU A 13 -2.42 -9.70 -24.44
CA LEU A 13 -3.65 -10.37 -24.04
C LEU A 13 -4.50 -9.52 -23.10
N VAL A 14 -3.84 -8.77 -22.20
CA VAL A 14 -4.53 -7.87 -21.25
C VAL A 14 -4.74 -6.47 -21.80
N ALA A 15 -4.30 -6.19 -23.03
CA ALA A 15 -4.44 -4.89 -23.66
C ALA A 15 -5.93 -4.53 -23.81
N GLY A 16 -6.33 -3.42 -23.19
CA GLY A 16 -7.72 -2.95 -23.20
C GLY A 16 -8.59 -3.46 -22.03
N SER A 17 -8.04 -4.27 -21.12
CA SER A 17 -8.69 -4.58 -19.85
C SER A 17 -8.86 -3.31 -19.02
N HIS A 18 -9.99 -3.21 -18.30
CA HIS A 18 -10.17 -2.14 -17.33
C HIS A 18 -9.14 -2.24 -16.21
N VAL A 19 -8.45 -1.13 -15.94
CA VAL A 19 -7.58 -0.97 -14.78
C VAL A 19 -8.14 0.20 -13.98
N SER A 20 -8.49 -0.05 -12.72
CA SER A 20 -9.00 0.98 -11.85
C SER A 20 -7.93 2.04 -11.56
N ALA A 21 -8.38 3.26 -11.24
CA ALA A 21 -7.49 4.34 -10.85
C ALA A 21 -6.76 4.02 -9.54
N PHE A 22 -5.45 4.23 -9.54
CA PHE A 22 -4.53 3.92 -8.44
C PHE A 22 -4.87 4.68 -7.15
N GLU A 23 -5.37 5.90 -7.30
CA GLU A 23 -5.70 6.82 -6.22
C GLU A 23 -6.88 6.33 -5.39
N THR A 24 -7.81 5.62 -6.01
CA THR A 24 -9.11 5.26 -5.42
C THR A 24 -9.32 3.76 -5.24
N ASP A 25 -8.56 2.90 -5.92
CA ASP A 25 -8.73 1.46 -5.82
C ASP A 25 -7.65 0.82 -4.90
N PRO A 26 -8.06 0.22 -3.77
CA PRO A 26 -7.14 -0.50 -2.89
C PRO A 26 -6.43 -1.68 -3.59
N ILE A 27 -7.07 -2.32 -4.58
CA ILE A 27 -6.48 -3.42 -5.35
C ILE A 27 -5.33 -2.90 -6.23
N ALA A 28 -5.56 -1.80 -6.96
CA ALA A 28 -4.50 -1.16 -7.76
C ALA A 28 -3.30 -0.75 -6.89
N ARG A 29 -3.55 -0.33 -5.66
CA ARG A 29 -2.50 -0.03 -4.67
C ARG A 29 -1.74 -1.27 -4.21
N GLY A 30 -2.46 -2.36 -3.95
CA GLY A 30 -1.88 -3.66 -3.63
C GLY A 30 -0.97 -4.18 -4.75
N GLU A 31 -1.40 -4.08 -6.01
CA GLU A 31 -0.58 -4.48 -7.17
C GLU A 31 0.74 -3.70 -7.26
N LYS A 32 0.69 -2.38 -7.02
CA LYS A 32 1.90 -1.56 -6.98
C LYS A 32 2.83 -1.96 -5.83
N LEU A 33 2.30 -2.25 -4.65
CA LEU A 33 3.08 -2.75 -3.52
C LEU A 33 3.76 -4.09 -3.87
N LEU A 34 3.03 -5.01 -4.50
CA LEU A 34 3.57 -6.29 -4.97
C LEU A 34 4.67 -6.11 -6.01
N ALA A 35 4.52 -5.14 -6.92
CA ALA A 35 5.53 -4.83 -7.92
C ALA A 35 6.84 -4.28 -7.31
N LEU A 36 6.76 -3.54 -6.20
CA LEU A 36 7.94 -2.98 -5.50
C LEU A 36 8.63 -4.00 -4.58
N THR A 37 7.89 -5.00 -4.09
CA THR A 37 8.36 -5.97 -3.09
C THR A 37 9.64 -6.73 -3.49
N PRO A 38 9.83 -7.18 -4.75
CA PRO A 38 11.07 -7.83 -5.17
C PRO A 38 12.31 -6.94 -5.01
N ALA A 39 12.19 -5.64 -5.28
CA ALA A 39 13.30 -4.70 -5.14
C ALA A 39 13.65 -4.47 -3.66
N VAL A 40 12.64 -4.36 -2.79
CA VAL A 40 12.84 -4.28 -1.33
C VAL A 40 13.48 -5.55 -0.78
N ALA A 41 13.06 -6.74 -1.23
CA ALA A 41 13.67 -8.00 -0.82
C ALA A 41 15.14 -8.13 -1.28
N ALA A 42 15.47 -7.62 -2.46
CA ALA A 42 16.85 -7.56 -2.94
C ALA A 42 17.71 -6.62 -2.08
N LEU A 43 17.14 -5.47 -1.68
CA LEU A 43 17.79 -4.52 -0.77
C LEU A 43 18.07 -5.15 0.60
N GLU A 44 17.08 -5.81 1.21
CA GLU A 44 17.28 -6.53 2.48
C GLU A 44 18.37 -7.61 2.37
N ALA A 45 18.36 -8.38 1.28
CA ALA A 45 19.38 -9.39 1.03
C ALA A 45 20.78 -8.77 0.94
N ARG A 46 20.92 -7.61 0.28
CA ARG A 46 22.18 -6.84 0.19
C ARG A 46 22.66 -6.37 1.56
N LEU A 47 21.74 -5.91 2.42
CA LEU A 47 22.07 -5.37 3.75
C LEU A 47 22.31 -6.44 4.81
N ARG A 48 21.93 -7.69 4.55
CA ARG A 48 22.00 -8.83 5.49
C ARG A 48 23.33 -8.95 6.22
N ASP A 49 24.45 -8.81 5.54
CA ASP A 49 25.78 -8.97 6.15
C ASP A 49 26.15 -7.78 7.04
N ALA A 50 25.71 -6.56 6.69
CA ALA A 50 25.88 -5.39 7.54
C ALA A 50 25.02 -5.49 8.82
N VAL A 51 23.81 -6.02 8.70
CA VAL A 51 22.92 -6.28 9.84
C VAL A 51 23.49 -7.35 10.76
N LYS A 52 23.93 -8.49 10.20
CA LYS A 52 24.58 -9.56 10.98
C LYS A 52 25.85 -9.09 11.70
N ALA A 53 26.60 -8.18 11.09
CA ALA A 53 27.78 -7.58 11.70
C ALA A 53 27.45 -6.46 12.71
N GLY A 54 26.18 -6.15 12.96
CA GLY A 54 25.74 -5.09 13.87
C GLY A 54 26.04 -3.67 13.39
N ARG A 55 26.35 -3.50 12.09
CA ARG A 55 26.68 -2.19 11.50
C ARG A 55 25.44 -1.43 11.04
N ALA A 56 24.41 -2.17 10.62
CA ALA A 56 23.11 -1.62 10.20
C ALA A 56 21.99 -2.24 11.04
N GLU A 57 20.91 -1.50 11.24
CA GLU A 57 19.68 -2.05 11.82
C GLU A 57 18.91 -2.82 10.75
N ALA A 58 18.16 -3.85 11.15
CA ALA A 58 17.30 -4.61 10.24
C ALA A 58 16.14 -3.72 9.73
N LEU A 59 15.64 -4.01 8.52
CA LEU A 59 14.47 -3.30 8.01
C LEU A 59 13.27 -3.53 8.97
N PRO A 60 12.55 -2.48 9.37
CA PRO A 60 11.40 -2.62 10.25
C PRO A 60 10.27 -3.41 9.59
N GLN A 61 9.54 -4.19 10.39
CA GLN A 61 8.34 -4.89 9.91
C GLN A 61 7.14 -3.95 9.75
N SER A 62 7.13 -2.83 10.47
CA SER A 62 6.06 -1.84 10.48
C SER A 62 6.26 -0.81 9.36
N PRO A 63 5.35 -0.70 8.38
CA PRO A 63 5.45 0.30 7.30
C PRO A 63 5.56 1.76 7.78
N GLN A 64 5.08 2.04 8.99
CA GLN A 64 5.15 3.37 9.62
C GLN A 64 6.59 3.76 9.99
N GLU A 65 7.44 2.78 10.29
CA GLU A 65 8.82 2.98 10.76
C GLU A 65 9.83 3.02 9.60
N VAL A 66 9.47 2.43 8.46
CA VAL A 66 10.37 2.26 7.31
C VAL A 66 10.94 3.57 6.78
N THR A 67 10.16 4.65 6.71
CA THR A 67 10.67 5.94 6.19
C THR A 67 11.74 6.54 7.11
N ALA A 68 11.53 6.51 8.43
CA ALA A 68 12.51 7.03 9.39
C ALA A 68 13.78 6.16 9.42
N TRP A 69 13.61 4.84 9.34
CA TRP A 69 14.73 3.91 9.21
C TRP A 69 15.53 4.16 7.92
N ALA A 70 14.85 4.36 6.79
CA ALA A 70 15.49 4.57 5.48
C ALA A 70 16.33 5.84 5.49
N GLN A 71 15.83 6.91 6.10
CA GLN A 71 16.61 8.13 6.28
C GLN A 71 17.88 7.88 7.10
N THR A 72 17.77 7.18 8.24
CA THR A 72 18.94 6.83 9.07
C THR A 72 19.95 5.96 8.31
N ALA A 73 19.46 5.01 7.51
CA ALA A 73 20.30 4.14 6.69
C ALA A 73 21.02 4.91 5.57
N SER A 74 20.35 5.89 4.95
CA SER A 74 20.91 6.79 3.93
C SER A 74 21.99 7.68 4.52
N GLU A 75 21.74 8.30 5.67
CA GLU A 75 22.71 9.15 6.39
C GLU A 75 23.99 8.38 6.79
N ARG A 76 23.85 7.07 7.05
CA ARG A 76 24.98 6.16 7.35
C ARG A 76 25.62 5.55 6.10
N GLY A 77 25.11 5.85 4.90
CA GLY A 77 25.64 5.38 3.62
C GLY A 77 25.37 3.91 3.31
N PHE A 78 24.39 3.29 3.97
CA PHE A 78 24.00 1.89 3.70
C PHE A 78 23.12 1.75 2.46
N ILE A 79 22.34 2.80 2.16
CA ILE A 79 21.46 2.87 1.00
C ILE A 79 21.69 4.17 0.25
N ASP A 80 21.41 4.16 -1.05
CA ASP A 80 21.46 5.36 -1.90
C ASP A 80 20.10 6.07 -1.97
N GLU A 81 20.07 7.21 -2.68
CA GLU A 81 18.86 8.02 -2.85
C GLU A 81 17.75 7.28 -3.60
N SER A 82 18.10 6.40 -4.55
CA SER A 82 17.12 5.63 -5.32
C SER A 82 16.47 4.55 -4.46
N GLU A 83 17.24 3.89 -3.61
CA GLU A 83 16.78 2.90 -2.64
C GLU A 83 15.95 3.57 -1.52
N HIS A 84 16.33 4.78 -1.10
CA HIS A 84 15.55 5.58 -0.17
C HIS A 84 14.17 5.96 -0.73
N ALA A 85 14.13 6.45 -1.98
CA ALA A 85 12.88 6.75 -2.68
C ALA A 85 12.00 5.50 -2.86
N LEU A 86 12.60 4.37 -3.24
CA LEU A 86 11.94 3.08 -3.36
C LEU A 86 11.26 2.66 -2.05
N LEU A 87 11.98 2.72 -0.92
CA LEU A 87 11.44 2.36 0.40
C LEU A 87 10.33 3.31 0.85
N THR A 88 10.45 4.60 0.53
CA THR A 88 9.43 5.61 0.84
C THR A 88 8.13 5.33 0.07
N GLU A 89 8.23 5.03 -1.22
CA GLU A 89 7.08 4.65 -2.06
C GLU A 89 6.44 3.35 -1.57
N TRP A 90 7.26 2.32 -1.31
CA TRP A 90 6.80 1.03 -0.79
C TRP A 90 6.06 1.21 0.56
N ALA A 91 6.62 1.98 1.49
CA ALA A 91 6.03 2.21 2.80
C ALA A 91 4.67 2.94 2.71
N ALA A 92 4.53 3.87 1.78
CA ALA A 92 3.26 4.57 1.54
C ALA A 92 2.16 3.61 1.07
N HIS A 93 2.49 2.67 0.18
CA HIS A 93 1.51 1.68 -0.30
C HIS A 93 1.23 0.60 0.74
N ALA A 94 2.26 0.16 1.48
CA ALA A 94 2.12 -0.83 2.54
C ALA A 94 1.23 -0.32 3.68
N ARG A 95 1.35 0.95 4.09
CA ARG A 95 0.46 1.56 5.10
C ARG A 95 -1.02 1.47 4.74
N GLU A 96 -1.31 1.57 3.46
CA GLU A 96 -2.68 1.58 2.95
C GLU A 96 -3.22 0.17 2.73
N ALA A 97 -2.37 -0.77 2.35
CA ALA A 97 -2.71 -2.17 2.20
C ALA A 97 -2.89 -2.90 3.56
N VAL A 98 -2.18 -2.48 4.61
CA VAL A 98 -2.15 -3.12 5.93
C VAL A 98 -3.25 -2.60 6.88
N LYS A 99 -4.28 -1.91 6.35
CA LYS A 99 -5.48 -1.52 7.12
C LYS A 99 -6.37 -2.74 7.40
N VAL A 100 -5.96 -3.60 8.33
CA VAL A 100 -6.76 -4.72 8.83
C VAL A 100 -7.71 -4.18 9.90
N ASP A 101 -9.02 -4.40 9.72
CA ASP A 101 -10.07 -4.07 10.69
C ASP A 101 -10.07 -2.62 11.20
N ASP A 102 -9.77 -1.65 10.33
CA ASP A 102 -9.91 -0.20 10.62
C ASP A 102 -11.40 0.22 10.60
N PHE A 103 -12.21 -0.52 11.34
CA PHE A 103 -13.61 -0.21 11.61
C PHE A 103 -13.68 0.57 12.91
N SER A 104 -14.64 1.50 12.98
CA SER A 104 -14.98 2.13 14.23
C SER A 104 -15.40 1.08 15.27
N ALA A 105 -15.17 1.36 16.56
CA ALA A 105 -15.49 0.43 17.64
C ALA A 105 -16.98 0.05 17.71
N ASP A 106 -17.86 0.84 17.08
CA ASP A 106 -19.28 0.55 16.92
C ASP A 106 -19.61 -0.25 15.65
N PHE A 107 -18.62 -0.77 14.93
CA PHE A 107 -18.77 -1.55 13.70
C PHE A 107 -19.61 -0.83 12.62
N GLY A 108 -19.54 0.50 12.58
CA GLY A 108 -20.30 1.32 11.63
C GLY A 108 -21.79 1.48 11.95
N ILE A 109 -22.25 1.14 13.16
CA ILE A 109 -23.66 1.30 13.57
C ILE A 109 -24.11 2.75 13.46
N LEU A 110 -23.32 3.72 13.97
CA LEU A 110 -23.67 5.13 13.90
C LEU A 110 -23.76 5.62 12.45
N GLU A 111 -22.81 5.24 11.61
CA GLU A 111 -22.80 5.60 10.19
C GLU A 111 -24.03 5.04 9.46
N ALA A 112 -24.42 3.80 9.76
CA ALA A 112 -25.61 3.18 9.19
C ALA A 112 -26.91 3.89 9.62
N LEU A 113 -27.01 4.30 10.89
CA LEU A 113 -28.15 5.06 11.40
C LEU A 113 -28.26 6.44 10.73
N GLN A 114 -27.13 7.14 10.55
CA GLN A 114 -27.09 8.43 9.87
C GLN A 114 -27.52 8.32 8.39
N LYS A 115 -26.99 7.32 7.66
CA LYS A 115 -27.39 7.05 6.27
C LYS A 115 -28.90 6.79 6.16
N ARG A 116 -29.48 6.05 7.11
CA ARG A 116 -30.92 5.78 7.15
C ARG A 116 -31.74 7.04 7.44
N SER A 117 -31.33 7.88 8.38
CA SER A 117 -32.02 9.17 8.66
C SER A 117 -32.03 10.05 7.42
N ALA A 118 -30.86 10.24 6.79
CA ALA A 118 -30.74 11.05 5.58
C ALA A 118 -31.58 10.50 4.41
N ALA A 119 -31.69 9.17 4.28
CA ALA A 119 -32.55 8.55 3.28
C ALA A 119 -34.05 8.81 3.56
N LEU A 120 -34.47 8.73 4.83
CA LEU A 120 -35.85 9.03 5.24
C LEU A 120 -36.20 10.51 5.04
N GLU A 121 -35.28 11.43 5.36
CA GLU A 121 -35.44 12.86 5.12
C GLU A 121 -35.56 13.17 3.62
N ARG A 122 -34.77 12.50 2.77
CA ARG A 122 -34.90 12.60 1.30
C ARG A 122 -36.21 12.03 0.76
N GLN A 123 -36.76 11.04 1.44
CA GLN A 123 -37.99 10.36 1.04
C GLN A 123 -39.24 11.03 1.57
N TRP A 124 -39.15 12.02 2.46
CA TRP A 124 -40.29 12.78 2.95
C TRP A 124 -40.73 13.77 1.85
N PRO A 125 -41.80 13.50 1.09
CA PRO A 125 -42.35 14.51 0.20
C PRO A 125 -43.01 15.58 1.10
N GLU A 126 -43.05 16.83 0.65
CA GLU A 126 -43.80 17.94 1.25
C GLU A 126 -45.33 17.66 1.27
N THR A 127 -45.75 16.64 2.02
CA THR A 127 -47.15 16.24 2.18
C THR A 127 -47.46 16.13 3.66
N VAL A 128 -47.27 17.23 4.38
CA VAL A 128 -48.13 17.61 5.51
C VAL A 128 -48.22 19.14 5.52
N ALA A 129 -49.20 19.67 4.79
CA ALA A 129 -49.75 21.02 4.97
C ALA A 129 -51.27 20.89 5.03
#